data_AF-A0A2A3GDT3-F1
#
_entry.id   AF-A0A2A3GDT3-F1
#
_cell.length_a   1.000
_cell.length_b   1.000
_cell.length_c   1.000
_cell.angle_alpha   90.00
_cell.angle_beta   90.00
_cell.angle_gamma   90.00
#
_symmetry.space_group_name_H-M   'P 1'
#
loop_
_entity.id
_entity.type
_entity.pdbx_description
1 polymer ?
#
loop_
_entity_poly.entity_id
_entity_poly.type
_entity_poly.pdbx_seq_one_letter_code
_entity_poly.pdbx_strand_id
1 'polypeptide(L)' 'MNAATEDQHISVVRQRLARRFPTMDSGVINQAIDTAHHKFDGRPVRDFVPLLVERAAIRALTGDT' A
#
# COMPACT_ATOMS: atom_id res chain seq x y z
N MET A 1 -16.36 -2.79 -18.37
CA MET A 1 -15.01 -2.56 -17.79
C MET A 1 -15.08 -2.99 -16.35
N ASN A 2 -14.29 -3.98 -15.92
CA ASN A 2 -14.30 -4.41 -14.53
C ASN A 2 -13.47 -3.39 -13.74
N ALA A 3 -14.12 -2.43 -13.10
CA ALA A 3 -13.43 -1.51 -12.20
C ALA A 3 -12.88 -2.36 -11.05
N ALA A 4 -11.56 -2.48 -10.97
CA ALA A 4 -10.95 -3.26 -9.92
C ALA A 4 -11.29 -2.63 -8.56
N THR A 5 -11.62 -3.47 -7.58
CA THR A 5 -11.93 -2.99 -6.22
C THR A 5 -10.70 -2.37 -5.57
N GLU A 6 -10.90 -1.58 -4.52
CA GLU A 6 -9.79 -1.06 -3.72
C GLU A 6 -8.86 -2.19 -3.25
N ASP A 7 -9.42 -3.32 -2.79
CA ASP A 7 -8.63 -4.48 -2.36
C ASP A 7 -7.78 -5.07 -3.49
N GLN A 8 -8.30 -5.10 -4.72
CA GLN A 8 -7.54 -5.52 -5.89
C GLN A 8 -6.40 -4.53 -6.18
N HIS A 9 -6.65 -3.23 -6.07
CA HIS A 9 -5.60 -2.23 -6.21
C HIS A 9 -4.54 -2.32 -5.10
N ILE A 10 -4.93 -2.56 -3.84
CA ILE A 10 -3.98 -2.77 -2.74
C ILE A 10 -3.18 -4.07 -2.96
N SER A 11 -3.77 -5.13 -3.50
CA SER A 11 -3.05 -6.34 -3.88
C SER A 11 -1.99 -6.07 -4.96
N VAL A 12 -2.31 -5.23 -5.95
CA VAL A 12 -1.33 -4.76 -6.95
C VAL A 12 -0.20 -3.95 -6.29
N VAL A 13 -0.53 -3.08 -5.32
CA VAL A 13 0.48 -2.34 -4.54
C VAL A 13 1.41 -3.30 -3.79
N ARG A 14 0.88 -4.33 -3.11
CA ARG A 14 1.69 -5.37 -2.44
C ARG A 14 2.68 -6.01 -3.41
N GLN A 15 2.22 -6.42 -4.60
CA GLN A 15 3.09 -7.01 -5.61
C GLN A 15 4.17 -6.04 -6.11
N ARG A 16 3.82 -4.77 -6.32
CA ARG A 16 4.78 -3.74 -6.75
C ARG A 16 5.85 -3.48 -5.70
N LEU A 17 5.47 -3.36 -4.44
CA LEU A 17 6.43 -3.13 -3.35
C LEU A 17 7.31 -4.34 -3.10
N ALA A 18 6.78 -5.56 -3.17
CA ALA A 18 7.58 -6.78 -3.11
C ALA A 18 8.64 -6.85 -4.23
N ARG A 19 8.28 -6.41 -5.46
CA ARG A 19 9.24 -6.31 -6.57
C ARG A 19 10.25 -5.18 -6.39
N ARG A 20 9.85 -4.07 -5.76
CA ARG A 20 10.69 -2.88 -5.51
C ARG A 20 11.72 -3.14 -4.41
N PHE A 21 11.35 -3.91 -3.40
CA PHE A 21 12.16 -4.22 -2.22
C PHE A 21 12.39 -5.73 -2.08
N PRO A 22 13.06 -6.40 -3.04
CA PRO A 22 13.16 -7.86 -3.08
C PRO A 22 13.98 -8.47 -1.93
N THR A 23 14.77 -7.66 -1.22
CA THR A 23 15.60 -8.08 -0.08
C THR A 23 14.93 -7.85 1.27
N MET A 24 13.80 -7.16 1.31
CA MET A 24 13.06 -6.93 2.55
C MET A 24 12.10 -8.09 2.81
N ASP A 25 11.89 -8.39 4.09
CA ASP A 25 10.91 -9.38 4.49
C ASP A 25 9.49 -8.96 4.04
N SER A 26 8.74 -9.93 3.52
CA SER A 26 7.38 -9.69 3.03
C SER A 26 6.41 -9.26 4.12
N GLY A 27 6.62 -9.69 5.37
CA GLY A 27 5.86 -9.25 6.53
C GLY A 27 6.07 -7.77 6.82
N VAL A 28 7.29 -7.27 6.70
CA VAL A 28 7.61 -5.83 6.87
C VAL A 28 6.91 -4.99 5.80
N ILE A 29 6.95 -5.43 4.53
CA ILE A 29 6.27 -4.75 3.42
C ILE A 29 4.74 -4.73 3.66
N ASN A 30 4.16 -5.87 4.02
CA ASN A 30 2.73 -5.97 4.28
C ASN A 30 2.30 -5.10 5.46
N GLN A 31 3.06 -5.11 6.55
CA GLN A 31 2.79 -4.27 7.72
C GLN A 31 2.83 -2.77 7.37
N ALA A 32 3.79 -2.33 6.55
CA ALA A 32 3.87 -0.94 6.11
C ALA A 32 2.64 -0.55 5.26
N ILE A 33 2.19 -1.43 4.38
CA ILE A 33 0.98 -1.23 3.55
C ILE A 33 -0.26 -1.18 4.42
N ASP A 34 -0.45 -2.14 5.31
CA ASP A 34 -1.65 -2.22 6.18
C ASP A 34 -1.70 -1.02 7.13
N THR A 35 -0.57 -0.64 7.72
CA THR A 35 -0.46 0.56 8.55
C THR A 35 -0.83 1.83 7.78
N ALA A 36 -0.41 1.94 6.51
CA ALA A 36 -0.77 3.07 5.67
C ALA A 36 -2.25 3.04 5.25
N HIS A 37 -2.80 1.85 4.99
CA HIS A 37 -4.20 1.65 4.57
C HIS A 37 -5.17 2.02 5.69
N HIS A 38 -4.92 1.57 6.90
CA HIS A 38 -5.74 1.86 8.08
C HIS A 38 -5.84 3.36 8.41
N LYS A 39 -4.90 4.21 7.97
CA LYS A 39 -5.01 5.68 8.13
C LYS A 39 -6.18 6.29 7.36
N PHE A 40 -6.75 5.55 6.41
CA PHE A 40 -7.88 5.97 5.58
C PHE A 40 -9.20 5.32 5.99
N ASP A 41 -9.23 4.53 7.06
CA ASP A 41 -10.46 3.92 7.56
C ASP A 41 -11.53 4.98 7.88
N GLY A 42 -12.78 4.67 7.55
CA GLY A 42 -13.93 5.57 7.74
C GLY A 42 -13.98 6.78 6.79
N ARG A 43 -13.05 6.94 5.85
CA ARG A 43 -13.08 8.04 4.88
C ARG A 43 -14.02 7.72 3.71
N PRO A 44 -14.87 8.69 3.28
CA PRO A 44 -15.89 8.45 2.25
C PRO A 44 -15.34 8.41 0.82
N VAL A 45 -14.23 9.10 0.54
CA VAL A 45 -13.58 9.12 -0.78
C VAL A 45 -12.39 8.16 -0.74
N ARG A 46 -12.45 7.09 -1.55
CA ARG A 46 -11.46 6.00 -1.50
C ARG A 46 -10.71 5.73 -2.81
N ASP A 47 -11.05 6.41 -3.91
CA ASP A 47 -10.45 6.19 -5.23
C ASP A 47 -8.92 6.38 -5.26
N PHE A 48 -8.40 7.27 -4.41
CA PHE A 48 -6.98 7.58 -4.32
C PHE A 48 -6.24 6.84 -3.20
N VAL A 49 -6.94 6.04 -2.39
CA VAL A 49 -6.35 5.32 -1.25
C VAL A 49 -5.20 4.42 -1.68
N PRO A 50 -5.30 3.61 -2.75
CA PRO A 50 -4.19 2.74 -3.16
C PRO A 50 -2.89 3.50 -3.47
N LEU A 51 -2.98 4.63 -4.16
CA LEU A 51 -1.83 5.48 -4.50
C LEU A 51 -1.20 6.11 -3.25
N LEU A 52 -2.04 6.59 -2.32
CA LEU A 52 -1.57 7.20 -1.08
C LEU A 52 -0.92 6.16 -0.15
N VAL A 53 -1.48 4.95 -0.10
CA VAL A 53 -0.92 3.81 0.62
C VAL A 53 0.44 3.43 0.07
N GLU A 54 0.58 3.29 -1.25
CA GLU A 54 1.86 2.98 -1.90
C GLU A 54 2.93 4.02 -1.54
N ARG A 55 2.61 5.32 -1.66
CA ARG A 55 3.54 6.40 -1.32
C ARG A 55 3.93 6.42 0.17
N ALA A 56 2.97 6.17 1.05
CA ALA A 56 3.23 6.16 2.50
C ALA A 56 4.07 4.94 2.91
N ALA A 57 3.79 3.76 2.35
CA ALA A 57 4.57 2.56 2.58
C ALA A 57 6.02 2.72 2.08
N ILE A 58 6.23 3.31 0.90
CA ILE A 58 7.59 3.60 0.40
C ILE A 58 8.37 4.47 1.39
N ARG A 59 7.77 5.54 1.91
CA ARG A 59 8.43 6.43 2.91
C ARG A 59 8.79 5.71 4.20
N ALA A 60 7.89 4.84 4.67
CA ALA A 60 8.14 4.04 5.86
C ALA A 60 9.30 3.05 5.64
N LEU A 61 9.38 2.43 4.46
CA LEU A 61 10.42 1.46 4.12
C LEU A 61 11.78 2.12 3.82
N THR A 62 11.81 3.38 3.37
CA THR A 62 13.06 4.14 3.15
C THR A 62 13.58 4.85 4.39
N GLY A 63 12.81 4.88 5.48
CA GLY A 63 13.19 5.60 6.72
C GLY A 63 12.98 7.11 6.65
N ASP A 64 12.22 7.62 5.68
CA ASP A 64 11.90 9.06 5.53
C ASP A 64 10.71 9.50 6.40
N THR A 65 10.70 9.11 7.68
CA THR A 65 9.63 9.45 8.65
C THR A 65 10.04 10.57 9.59
#